data_AF-A0A2E0RYQ9-F1
#
_entry.id   AF-A0A2E0RYQ9-F1
#
_cell.length_a   1.000
_cell.length_b   1.000
_cell.length_c   1.000
_cell.angle_alpha   90.00
_cell.angle_beta   90.00
_cell.angle_gamma   90.00
#
_symmetry.space_group_name_H-M   'P 1'
#
loop_
_entity.id
_entity.type
_entity.pdbx_description
1 polymer ?
#
loop_
_entity_poly.entity_id
_entity_poly.type
_entity_poly.pdbx_seq_one_letter_code
_entity_poly.pdbx_strand_id
1 'polypeptide(L)'
;MELDITWKSFILDANKDGVDYELFWQSPIEEQGRSMYAHKIGKAALRQGQELFDQFNLNIYISRHSGKRIRLDKYDELLEVSVDCGLNKEQLLLDLEDPKLISDIRKDHDEALGTHGVFGTPTFVFENGQSAFVKTLMPPESDAYQAFSDFIALFGDRDYIGEIKRPQPPWPKNAD
;
A
#
# COMPACT_ATOMS: atom_id res chain seq x y z
N MET A 1 -5.60 -6.74 -22.11
CA MET A 1 -5.56 -7.37 -20.78
C MET A 1 -6.42 -6.51 -19.89
N GLU A 2 -7.47 -7.09 -19.33
CA GLU A 2 -8.22 -6.46 -18.25
C GLU A 2 -7.41 -6.68 -16.97
N LEU A 3 -7.15 -5.62 -16.22
CA LEU A 3 -6.34 -5.66 -15.00
C LEU A 3 -7.25 -5.29 -13.83
N ASP A 4 -7.46 -6.22 -12.91
CA ASP A 4 -8.13 -5.96 -11.65
C ASP A 4 -7.10 -5.89 -10.52
N ILE A 5 -7.17 -4.84 -9.70
CA ILE A 5 -6.22 -4.60 -8.61
C ILE A 5 -7.00 -4.45 -7.32
N THR A 6 -6.77 -5.38 -6.39
CA THR A 6 -7.24 -5.24 -5.01
C THR A 6 -6.11 -4.71 -4.13
N TRP A 7 -6.35 -3.56 -3.48
CA TRP A 7 -5.42 -2.99 -2.51
C TRP A 7 -5.68 -3.52 -1.11
N LYS A 8 -4.63 -4.05 -0.46
CA LYS A 8 -4.68 -4.52 0.93
C LYS A 8 -3.70 -3.77 1.82
N SER A 9 -4.09 -3.53 3.06
CA SER A 9 -3.25 -2.87 4.06
C SER A 9 -2.16 -3.79 4.59
N PHE A 10 -0.94 -3.26 4.72
CA PHE A 10 0.14 -3.93 5.44
C PHE A 10 0.94 -2.91 6.25
N ILE A 11 0.92 -3.05 7.59
CA ILE A 11 1.49 -2.08 8.51
C ILE A 11 2.91 -2.48 8.91
N LEU A 12 3.92 -1.79 8.34
CA LEU A 12 5.32 -2.04 8.67
C LEU A 12 5.64 -1.80 10.16
N ASP A 13 4.96 -0.85 10.79
CA ASP A 13 5.16 -0.52 12.21
C ASP A 13 4.74 -1.69 13.13
N ALA A 14 3.73 -2.49 12.75
CA ALA A 14 3.27 -3.66 13.51
C ALA A 14 4.30 -4.82 13.48
N ASN A 15 5.17 -4.86 12.47
CA ASN A 15 6.15 -5.91 12.24
C ASN A 15 7.57 -5.55 12.69
N LYS A 16 7.73 -4.46 13.45
CA LYS A 16 9.05 -4.07 13.98
C LYS A 16 9.46 -4.96 15.14
N ASP A 17 10.75 -5.25 15.20
CA ASP A 17 11.34 -5.97 16.35
C ASP A 17 11.02 -5.24 17.66
N GLY A 18 10.54 -6.00 18.65
CA GLY A 18 10.20 -5.48 19.98
C GLY A 18 8.83 -4.83 20.11
N VAL A 19 8.02 -4.79 19.04
CA VAL A 19 6.61 -4.39 19.13
C VAL A 19 5.78 -5.56 19.65
N ASP A 20 4.98 -5.32 20.69
CA ASP A 20 3.94 -6.26 21.12
C ASP A 20 2.77 -6.18 20.13
N TYR A 21 2.56 -7.26 19.40
CA TYR A 21 1.60 -7.34 18.31
C TYR A 21 0.17 -7.07 18.77
N GLU A 22 -0.27 -7.66 19.89
CA GLU A 22 -1.65 -7.48 20.35
C GLU A 22 -1.85 -6.10 20.96
N LEU A 23 -0.87 -5.61 21.73
CA LEU A 23 -0.93 -4.26 22.27
C LEU A 23 -0.96 -3.22 21.16
N PHE A 24 -0.17 -3.39 20.09
CA PHE A 24 -0.18 -2.50 18.93
C PHE A 24 -1.60 -2.31 18.39
N TRP A 25 -2.33 -3.39 18.13
CA TRP A 25 -3.69 -3.29 17.56
C TRP A 25 -4.74 -2.75 18.53
N GLN A 26 -4.47 -2.77 19.84
CA GLN A 26 -5.36 -2.23 20.88
C GLN A 26 -5.02 -0.78 21.25
N SER A 27 -3.80 -0.32 20.95
CA SER A 27 -3.35 1.04 21.24
C SER A 27 -4.13 2.10 20.44
N PRO A 28 -4.22 3.33 20.95
CA PRO A 28 -4.70 4.48 20.19
C PRO A 28 -3.94 4.64 18.87
N ILE A 29 -4.61 5.13 17.82
CA ILE A 29 -4.03 5.23 16.48
C ILE A 29 -2.76 6.10 16.43
N GLU A 30 -2.66 7.08 17.32
CA GLU A 30 -1.49 7.95 17.49
C GLU A 30 -0.22 7.18 17.88
N GLU A 31 -0.38 5.99 18.49
CA GLU A 31 0.70 5.11 18.93
C GLU A 31 0.97 3.98 17.92
N GLN A 32 0.07 3.75 16.96
CA GLN A 32 0.15 2.65 15.97
C GLN A 32 1.06 2.97 14.77
N GLY A 33 1.95 3.95 14.90
CA GLY A 33 2.94 4.25 13.87
C GLY A 33 2.46 5.21 12.79
N ARG A 34 3.33 5.42 11.78
CA ARG A 34 3.29 6.64 10.95
C ARG A 34 2.30 6.60 9.80
N SER A 35 1.81 5.43 9.40
CA SER A 35 0.94 5.30 8.23
C SER A 35 -0.51 4.99 8.58
N MET A 36 -0.85 4.81 9.86
CA MET A 36 -2.17 4.31 10.24
C MET A 36 -3.31 5.23 9.83
N TYR A 37 -3.14 6.55 9.92
CA TYR A 37 -4.13 7.48 9.38
C TYR A 37 -4.35 7.29 7.88
N ALA A 38 -3.28 7.09 7.10
CA ALA A 38 -3.39 6.89 5.65
C ALA A 38 -4.15 5.59 5.33
N HIS A 39 -3.89 4.50 6.05
CA HIS A 39 -4.65 3.25 5.89
C HIS A 39 -6.12 3.41 6.30
N LYS A 40 -6.40 4.09 7.41
CA LYS A 40 -7.77 4.32 7.90
C LYS A 40 -8.57 5.18 6.91
N ILE A 41 -7.98 6.27 6.41
CA ILE A 41 -8.59 7.13 5.39
C ILE A 41 -8.76 6.36 4.08
N GLY A 42 -7.79 5.53 3.67
CA GLY A 42 -7.93 4.67 2.49
C GLY A 42 -9.10 3.69 2.60
N LYS A 43 -9.28 3.03 3.75
CA LYS A 43 -10.44 2.14 3.97
C LYS A 43 -11.77 2.90 3.98
N ALA A 44 -11.80 4.10 4.54
CA ALA A 44 -12.98 4.96 4.49
C ALA A 44 -13.27 5.47 3.07
N ALA A 45 -12.23 5.83 2.31
CA ALA A 45 -12.33 6.24 0.91
C ALA A 45 -12.94 5.14 0.03
N LEU A 46 -12.53 3.88 0.25
CA LEU A 46 -13.08 2.72 -0.46
C LEU A 46 -14.60 2.56 -0.27
N ARG A 47 -15.17 3.02 0.85
CA ARG A 47 -16.62 3.01 1.09
C ARG A 47 -17.38 3.99 0.20
N GLN A 48 -16.71 5.02 -0.32
CA GLN A 48 -17.29 5.97 -1.26
C GLN A 48 -17.19 5.51 -2.73
N GLY A 49 -16.48 4.41 -3.00
CA GLY A 49 -16.37 3.80 -4.33
C GLY A 49 -14.94 3.56 -4.76
N GLN A 50 -14.75 2.54 -5.60
CA GLN A 50 -13.43 2.09 -6.08
C GLN A 50 -12.68 3.20 -6.83
N GLU A 51 -13.35 3.92 -7.74
CA GLU A 51 -12.73 4.97 -8.55
C GLU A 51 -12.19 6.15 -7.69
N LEU A 52 -12.99 6.61 -6.72
CA LEU A 52 -12.54 7.66 -5.78
C LEU A 52 -11.39 7.18 -4.91
N PHE A 53 -11.43 5.93 -4.48
CA PHE A 53 -10.34 5.33 -3.73
C PHE A 53 -9.05 5.24 -4.56
N ASP A 54 -9.12 4.78 -5.81
CA ASP A 54 -7.95 4.65 -6.67
C ASP A 54 -7.31 6.01 -6.96
N GLN A 55 -8.13 7.02 -7.21
CA GLN A 55 -7.67 8.40 -7.37
C GLN A 55 -7.01 8.92 -6.09
N PHE A 56 -7.64 8.73 -4.93
CA PHE A 56 -7.07 9.11 -3.63
C PHE A 56 -5.73 8.40 -3.37
N ASN A 57 -5.70 7.07 -3.51
CA ASN A 57 -4.54 6.25 -3.23
C ASN A 57 -3.35 6.64 -4.13
N LEU A 58 -3.59 6.86 -5.43
CA LEU A 58 -2.58 7.36 -6.36
C LEU A 58 -2.06 8.74 -5.94
N ASN A 59 -2.94 9.68 -5.57
CA ASN A 59 -2.51 11.02 -5.14
C ASN A 59 -1.72 11.00 -3.83
N ILE A 60 -2.01 10.09 -2.90
CA ILE A 60 -1.17 9.86 -1.73
C ILE A 60 0.24 9.40 -2.14
N TYR A 61 0.35 8.44 -3.06
CA TYR A 61 1.67 8.00 -3.56
C TYR A 61 2.43 9.13 -4.23
N ILE A 62 1.80 9.88 -5.13
CA ILE A 62 2.41 11.03 -5.82
C ILE A 62 2.85 12.07 -4.79
N SER A 63 1.97 12.49 -3.89
CA SER A 63 2.25 13.53 -2.89
C SER A 63 3.33 13.12 -1.88
N ARG A 64 3.44 11.82 -1.59
CA ARG A 64 4.48 11.30 -0.69
C ARG A 64 5.85 11.19 -1.35
N HIS A 65 5.91 10.95 -2.66
CA HIS A 65 7.16 10.66 -3.37
C HIS A 65 7.66 11.77 -4.30
N SER A 66 6.85 12.81 -4.56
CA SER A 66 7.20 13.98 -5.36
C SER A 66 7.27 15.26 -4.51
N GLY A 67 7.91 16.31 -5.05
CA GLY A 67 7.84 17.68 -4.53
C GLY A 67 8.00 17.84 -3.01
N LYS A 68 7.10 18.63 -2.40
CA LYS A 68 6.96 18.75 -0.94
C LYS A 68 6.23 17.52 -0.42
N ARG A 69 7.01 16.57 0.12
CA ARG A 69 6.50 15.30 0.63
C ARG A 69 5.51 15.49 1.78
N ILE A 70 4.29 14.99 1.59
CA ILE A 70 3.30 14.94 2.67
C ILE A 70 3.72 13.95 3.76
N ARG A 71 3.26 14.22 4.98
CA ARG A 71 3.49 13.36 6.14
C ARG A 71 2.28 12.45 6.37
N LEU A 72 2.52 11.14 6.41
CA LEU A 72 1.44 10.15 6.63
C LEU A 72 0.94 10.11 8.08
N ASP A 73 1.65 10.77 9.00
CA ASP A 73 1.25 10.95 10.40
C ASP A 73 0.55 12.30 10.65
N LYS A 74 0.24 13.04 9.58
CA LYS A 74 -0.52 14.30 9.64
C LYS A 74 -1.91 14.08 9.06
N TYR A 75 -2.86 13.84 9.96
CA TYR A 75 -4.26 13.61 9.64
C TYR A 75 -4.84 14.69 8.71
N ASP A 76 -4.60 15.97 9.01
CA ASP A 76 -5.12 17.09 8.22
C ASP A 76 -4.57 17.11 6.78
N GLU A 77 -3.26 16.83 6.59
CA GLU A 77 -2.67 16.76 5.23
C GLU A 77 -3.30 15.63 4.40
N LEU A 78 -3.60 14.49 5.03
CA LEU A 78 -4.25 13.36 4.36
C LEU A 78 -5.71 13.66 4.02
N LEU A 79 -6.41 14.38 4.90
CA LEU A 79 -7.80 14.78 4.70
C LEU A 79 -7.93 15.85 3.60
N GLU A 80 -6.95 16.75 3.47
CA GLU A 80 -6.90 17.69 2.34
C GLU A 80 -6.79 16.94 1.00
N VAL A 81 -5.87 15.97 0.90
CA VAL A 81 -5.71 15.17 -0.32
C VAL A 81 -6.99 14.39 -0.66
N SER A 82 -7.71 13.85 0.32
CA SER A 82 -8.95 13.13 0.04
C SER A 82 -10.03 14.04 -0.51
N VAL A 83 -10.19 15.24 0.05
CA VAL A 83 -11.16 16.23 -0.44
C VAL A 83 -10.81 16.71 -1.85
N ASP A 84 -9.53 16.94 -2.12
CA ASP A 84 -9.05 17.33 -3.46
C ASP A 84 -9.29 16.25 -4.51
N CYS A 85 -9.36 14.97 -4.10
CA CYS A 85 -9.72 13.84 -4.95
C CYS A 85 -11.25 13.68 -5.15
N GLY A 86 -12.06 14.58 -4.59
CA GLY A 86 -13.51 14.57 -4.74
C GLY A 86 -14.26 13.71 -3.72
N LEU A 87 -13.59 13.21 -2.67
CA LEU A 87 -14.30 12.52 -1.60
C LEU A 87 -15.21 13.48 -0.84
N ASN A 88 -16.41 12.99 -0.48
CA ASN A 88 -17.31 13.73 0.38
C ASN A 88 -16.72 13.79 1.79
N LYS A 89 -16.37 15.00 2.24
CA LYS A 89 -15.70 15.25 3.52
C LYS A 89 -16.56 14.83 4.71
N GLU A 90 -17.84 15.19 4.70
CA GLU A 90 -18.74 14.90 5.82
C GLU A 90 -18.90 13.38 6.01
N GLN A 91 -19.15 12.65 4.93
CA GLN A 91 -19.25 11.20 4.93
C GLN A 91 -17.92 10.55 5.33
N LEU A 92 -16.79 11.08 4.85
CA LEU A 92 -15.46 10.58 5.21
C LEU A 92 -15.21 10.72 6.72
N LEU A 93 -15.52 11.88 7.31
CA LEU A 93 -15.37 12.11 8.75
C LEU A 93 -16.28 11.18 9.56
N LEU A 94 -17.52 10.94 9.10
CA LEU A 94 -18.43 9.98 9.74
C LEU A 94 -17.89 8.54 9.67
N ASP A 95 -17.39 8.11 8.52
CA ASP A 95 -16.81 6.78 8.33
C ASP A 95 -15.56 6.57 9.20
N LEU A 96 -14.75 7.62 9.38
CA LEU A 96 -13.54 7.57 10.19
C LEU A 96 -13.80 7.34 11.68
N GLU A 97 -15.02 7.53 12.17
CA GLU A 97 -15.40 7.17 13.55
C GLU A 97 -15.63 5.66 13.72
N ASP A 98 -15.74 4.88 12.63
CA ASP A 98 -16.02 3.45 12.71
C ASP A 98 -14.78 2.65 13.14
N PRO A 99 -14.80 1.98 14.32
CA PRO A 99 -13.69 1.16 14.78
C PRO A 99 -13.42 -0.05 13.87
N LYS A 100 -14.40 -0.48 13.08
CA LYS A 100 -14.24 -1.59 12.13
C LYS A 100 -13.15 -1.30 11.09
N LEU A 101 -12.86 -0.04 10.77
CA LEU A 101 -11.76 0.31 9.86
C LEU A 101 -10.41 -0.24 10.37
N ILE A 102 -10.14 -0.17 11.68
CA ILE A 102 -8.91 -0.73 12.27
C ILE A 102 -8.94 -2.25 12.22
N SER A 103 -10.10 -2.86 12.49
CA SER A 103 -10.27 -4.32 12.38
C SER A 103 -10.05 -4.82 10.93
N ASP A 104 -10.53 -4.09 9.93
CA ASP A 104 -10.35 -4.41 8.52
C ASP A 104 -8.87 -4.26 8.09
N ILE A 105 -8.16 -3.26 8.63
CA ILE A 105 -6.71 -3.10 8.42
C ILE A 105 -5.93 -4.26 9.05
N ARG A 106 -6.26 -4.62 10.29
CA ARG A 106 -5.65 -5.77 10.99
C ARG A 106 -5.88 -7.06 10.20
N LYS A 107 -7.09 -7.28 9.72
CA LYS A 107 -7.44 -8.47 8.93
C LYS A 107 -6.59 -8.58 7.66
N ASP A 108 -6.45 -7.50 6.90
CA ASP A 108 -5.58 -7.49 5.71
C ASP A 108 -4.13 -7.84 6.09
N HIS A 109 -3.64 -7.27 7.19
CA HIS A 109 -2.27 -7.48 7.65
C HIS A 109 -2.04 -8.92 8.15
N ASP A 110 -2.97 -9.48 8.92
CA ASP A 110 -2.95 -10.88 9.38
C ASP A 110 -2.96 -11.83 8.18
N GLU A 111 -3.76 -11.54 7.15
CA GLU A 111 -3.78 -12.33 5.90
C GLU A 111 -2.44 -12.26 5.17
N ALA A 112 -1.86 -11.06 5.05
CA ALA A 112 -0.56 -10.86 4.43
C ALA A 112 0.55 -11.68 5.11
N LEU A 113 0.58 -11.70 6.44
CA LEU A 113 1.55 -12.50 7.21
C LEU A 113 1.29 -14.01 7.10
N GLY A 114 0.06 -14.44 7.41
CA GLY A 114 -0.27 -15.85 7.59
C GLY A 114 -0.49 -16.62 6.30
N THR A 115 -1.00 -15.97 5.26
CA THR A 115 -1.36 -16.62 3.98
C THR A 115 -0.30 -16.37 2.92
N HIS A 116 0.14 -15.12 2.79
CA HIS A 116 0.98 -14.69 1.64
C HIS A 116 2.47 -14.59 1.97
N GLY A 117 2.86 -14.85 3.23
CA GLY A 117 4.26 -14.80 3.68
C GLY A 117 4.92 -13.43 3.53
N VAL A 118 4.12 -12.35 3.56
CA VAL A 118 4.60 -10.98 3.32
C VAL A 118 5.55 -10.56 4.44
N PHE A 119 6.78 -10.22 4.07
CA PHE A 119 7.81 -9.72 4.99
C PHE A 119 8.23 -8.27 4.70
N GLY A 120 7.71 -7.66 3.63
CA GLY A 120 8.09 -6.31 3.22
C GLY A 120 7.15 -5.72 2.16
N THR A 121 7.35 -4.45 1.83
CA THR A 121 6.54 -3.72 0.83
C THR A 121 7.40 -3.09 -0.27
N PRO A 122 6.89 -3.03 -1.53
CA PRO A 122 5.65 -3.65 -1.98
C PRO A 122 5.78 -5.18 -2.12
N THR A 123 4.70 -5.90 -1.83
CA THR A 123 4.54 -7.32 -2.17
C THR A 123 3.26 -7.45 -3.00
N PHE A 124 3.36 -8.18 -4.10
CA PHE A 124 2.25 -8.45 -5.02
C PHE A 124 1.75 -9.87 -4.80
N VAL A 125 0.44 -10.06 -4.88
CA VAL A 125 -0.20 -11.38 -4.82
C VAL A 125 -0.94 -11.60 -6.13
N PHE A 126 -0.67 -12.72 -6.79
CA PHE A 126 -1.24 -13.09 -8.07
C PHE A 126 -2.46 -14.02 -7.89
N GLU A 127 -3.31 -14.14 -8.92
CA GLU A 127 -4.55 -14.94 -8.86
C GLU A 127 -4.32 -16.42 -8.48
N ASN A 128 -3.16 -16.96 -8.83
CA ASN A 128 -2.76 -18.32 -8.48
C ASN A 128 -2.22 -18.47 -7.04
N GLY A 129 -2.29 -17.41 -6.23
CA GLY A 129 -1.84 -17.39 -4.84
C GLY A 129 -0.33 -17.18 -4.67
N GLN A 130 0.43 -17.05 -5.76
CA GLN A 130 1.85 -16.68 -5.64
C GLN A 130 2.00 -15.27 -5.10
N SER A 131 3.05 -15.03 -4.32
CA SER A 131 3.40 -13.72 -3.82
C SER A 131 4.86 -13.37 -4.16
N ALA A 132 5.10 -12.10 -4.51
CA ALA A 132 6.43 -11.63 -4.85
C ALA A 132 6.71 -10.25 -4.24
N PHE A 133 7.77 -10.18 -3.44
CA PHE A 133 8.36 -8.92 -3.01
C PHE A 133 9.27 -8.38 -4.11
N VAL A 134 8.90 -7.25 -4.74
CA VAL A 134 9.65 -6.69 -5.86
C VAL A 134 9.93 -5.22 -5.62
N LYS A 135 11.19 -4.88 -5.33
CA LYS A 135 11.65 -3.48 -5.32
C LYS A 135 11.89 -3.03 -6.75
N THR A 136 11.15 -2.03 -7.20
CA THR A 136 11.27 -1.47 -8.54
C THR A 136 11.69 0.00 -8.51
N LEU A 137 12.28 0.45 -9.61
CA LEU A 137 12.31 1.87 -9.98
C LEU A 137 11.20 2.10 -11.00
N MET A 138 10.76 3.34 -11.16
CA MET A 138 9.83 3.69 -12.23
C MET A 138 10.51 3.41 -13.58
N PRO A 139 9.94 2.56 -14.45
CA PRO A 139 10.50 2.37 -15.78
C PRO A 139 10.23 3.62 -16.64
N PRO A 140 11.03 3.84 -17.70
CA PRO A 140 10.71 4.83 -18.73
C PRO A 140 9.30 4.58 -19.29
N GLU A 141 8.55 5.63 -19.60
CA GLU A 141 7.16 5.50 -20.09
C GLU A 141 7.06 4.62 -21.35
N SER A 142 8.05 4.73 -22.25
CA SER A 142 8.13 3.91 -23.47
C SER A 142 8.35 2.42 -23.20
N ASP A 143 8.87 2.05 -22.04
CA ASP A 143 9.17 0.66 -21.63
C ASP A 143 8.17 0.11 -20.60
N ALA A 144 7.28 0.94 -20.07
CA ALA A 144 6.39 0.59 -18.96
C ALA A 144 5.53 -0.65 -19.25
N TYR A 145 5.00 -0.79 -20.48
CA TYR A 145 4.20 -1.95 -20.87
C TYR A 145 5.02 -3.25 -20.95
N GLN A 146 6.23 -3.19 -21.50
CA GLN A 146 7.11 -4.35 -21.58
C GLN A 146 7.59 -4.75 -20.17
N ALA A 147 8.01 -3.77 -19.36
CA ALA A 147 8.39 -4.00 -17.97
C ALA A 147 7.26 -4.64 -17.15
N PHE A 148 6.01 -4.21 -17.35
CA PHE A 148 4.85 -4.83 -16.70
C PHE A 148 4.62 -6.27 -17.18
N SER A 149 4.73 -6.52 -18.49
CA SER A 149 4.59 -7.86 -19.07
C SER A 149 5.63 -8.83 -18.53
N ASP A 150 6.89 -8.37 -18.43
CA ASP A 150 7.99 -9.16 -17.87
C ASP A 150 7.79 -9.42 -16.37
N PHE A 151 7.25 -8.44 -15.62
CA PHE A 151 6.89 -8.61 -14.22
C PHE A 151 5.84 -9.72 -14.02
N ILE A 152 4.75 -9.71 -14.79
CA ILE A 152 3.73 -10.77 -14.73
C ILE A 152 4.35 -12.12 -15.09
N ALA A 153 5.11 -12.16 -16.18
CA ALA A 153 5.69 -13.42 -16.65
C ALA A 153 6.70 -13.99 -15.62
N LEU A 154 7.50 -13.15 -14.95
CA LEU A 154 8.50 -13.62 -14.00
C LEU A 154 7.91 -14.04 -12.67
N PHE A 155 6.97 -13.26 -12.14
CA PHE A 155 6.51 -13.41 -10.76
C PHE A 155 5.11 -13.99 -10.64
N GLY A 156 4.28 -13.86 -11.67
CA GLY A 156 2.95 -14.45 -11.74
C GLY A 156 2.94 -15.83 -12.38
N ASP A 157 3.68 -16.05 -13.47
CA ASP A 157 3.57 -17.27 -14.28
C ASP A 157 4.60 -18.36 -13.94
N ARG A 158 5.68 -18.03 -13.24
CA ARG A 158 6.85 -18.92 -13.03
C ARG A 158 7.13 -19.20 -11.56
N ASP A 159 6.34 -20.11 -10.99
CA ASP A 159 6.41 -20.55 -9.58
C ASP A 159 7.71 -21.25 -9.16
N TYR A 160 8.51 -21.70 -10.12
CA TYR A 160 9.80 -22.33 -9.87
C TYR A 160 10.96 -21.34 -9.71
N ILE A 161 10.74 -20.03 -9.85
CA ILE A 161 11.74 -18.99 -9.60
C ILE A 161 11.62 -18.50 -8.15
N GLY A 162 12.47 -19.03 -7.27
CA GLY A 162 12.41 -18.69 -5.84
C GLY A 162 13.02 -17.34 -5.46
N GLU A 163 14.11 -16.91 -6.14
CA GLU A 163 14.77 -15.64 -5.79
C GLU A 163 15.58 -15.08 -6.97
N ILE A 164 15.38 -13.79 -7.29
CA ILE A 164 16.25 -13.02 -8.16
C ILE A 164 16.79 -11.83 -7.36
N LYS A 165 18.11 -11.77 -7.18
CA LYS A 165 18.77 -10.65 -6.52
C LYS A 165 19.84 -10.04 -7.40
N ARG A 166 19.93 -8.72 -7.34
CA ARG A 166 21.07 -7.96 -7.82
C ARG A 166 21.86 -7.45 -6.60
N PRO A 167 23.18 -7.21 -6.73
CA PRO A 167 23.97 -6.57 -5.66
C PRO A 167 23.31 -5.27 -5.18
N GLN A 168 23.40 -5.00 -3.89
CA GLN A 168 22.94 -3.73 -3.30
C GLN A 168 23.68 -2.53 -3.95
N PRO A 169 23.14 -1.29 -3.88
CA PRO A 169 23.49 -0.18 -4.77
C PRO A 169 25.00 0.11 -4.96
N PRO A 170 25.39 0.82 -6.05
CA PRO A 170 24.55 1.75 -6.81
C PRO A 170 23.70 1.08 -7.89
N TRP A 171 22.38 1.23 -7.75
CA TRP A 171 21.42 1.03 -8.83
C TRP A 171 21.58 2.15 -9.88
N PRO A 172 21.13 1.96 -11.14
CA PRO A 172 21.14 3.02 -12.13
C PRO A 172 20.47 4.26 -11.55
N LYS A 173 21.21 5.38 -11.49
CA LYS A 173 20.68 6.66 -10.96
C LYS A 173 19.80 7.41 -11.97
N ASN A 174 19.83 6.98 -13.24
CA ASN A 174 19.25 7.67 -14.38
C ASN A 174 18.45 6.67 -15.24
N ALA A 175 17.57 5.88 -14.64
CA ALA A 175 16.45 5.34 -15.42
C ALA A 175 15.45 6.50 -15.54
N ASP A 176 15.71 7.37 -16.52
CA ASP A 176 14.80 8.45 -16.92
C ASP A 176 13.62 7.88 -17.70
#